data_AF-A0AAE9MJ32-F1
#
_entry.id   AF-A0AAE9MJ32-F1
#
_cell.length_a   1.000
_cell.length_b   1.000
_cell.length_c   1.000
_cell.angle_alpha   90.00
_cell.angle_beta   90.00
_cell.angle_gamma   90.00
#
_symmetry.space_group_name_H-M   'P 1'
#
loop_
_entity.id
_entity.type
_entity.pdbx_description
1 polymer ?
#
loop_
_entity_poly.entity_id
_entity_poly.type
_entity_poly.pdbx_seq_one_letter_code
_entity_poly.pdbx_strand_id
1 'polypeptide(L)'
;MELLIEGELWQPHWREPLQEWQQRGNRWQLLLGKRAERQPWSLAAPWADSPPDGILTASALLASWLEGDGAAVYADPSRQILISASSVLLTLAKESGLLTLGPSGADLRLSADDELADVLQRLLARRLCIPTLHEPSSDPASRLVLRPLRAEDEADIVRYCSDAALARYTLNIPHPYPAESAHDWLALSDRKGALGMGWTWALTLDPEDELAPLLGVISLHWNGELAWWVGVPWQNRGLATRAARLVRDFAFEQRQLPALTARHMPANLASGRVMAKLGMHYCGLRPGTDRYPGELSHWRLDRAPRLPDDIRARLAPWLADRRVVVTILHGAWARGEAGGALELALFTNDPRAGEEPLWQDGIELVARRHPLSWLEGDQLARGSHLGGVLLKDRGELGLAYLRRRIREQIGGNERPPV
;
A
#
# COMPACT_ATOMS: atom_id res chain seq x y z
N MET A 1 0.14 24.96 -6.96
CA MET A 1 -0.52 24.38 -5.77
C MET A 1 -1.11 25.52 -4.95
N GLU A 2 -2.11 25.23 -4.13
CA GLU A 2 -2.76 26.19 -3.25
C GLU A 2 -2.81 25.62 -1.82
N LEU A 3 -2.35 26.40 -0.84
CA LEU A 3 -2.49 26.06 0.59
C LEU A 3 -3.68 26.82 1.16
N LEU A 4 -4.56 26.14 1.88
CA LEU A 4 -5.63 26.76 2.65
C LEU A 4 -5.26 26.62 4.12
N ILE A 5 -4.98 27.73 4.81
CA ILE A 5 -4.47 27.69 6.19
C ILE A 5 -5.51 28.29 7.12
N GLU A 6 -6.01 27.49 8.07
CA GLU A 6 -6.83 27.99 9.16
C GLU A 6 -6.03 28.99 10.02
N GLY A 7 -6.55 30.21 10.17
CA GLY A 7 -5.80 31.30 10.80
C GLY A 7 -5.33 30.99 12.22
N GLU A 8 -6.07 30.18 12.97
CA GLU A 8 -5.70 29.72 14.32
C GLU A 8 -4.47 28.79 14.34
N LEU A 9 -4.13 28.17 13.20
CA LEU A 9 -2.97 27.30 13.07
C LEU A 9 -1.74 27.99 12.52
N TRP A 10 -1.88 29.19 11.97
CA TRP A 10 -0.74 29.93 11.42
C TRP A 10 0.32 30.20 12.49
N GLN A 11 1.59 30.00 12.14
CA GLN A 11 2.71 30.25 13.02
C GLN A 11 3.69 31.28 12.42
N PRO A 12 4.31 32.17 13.21
CA PRO A 12 5.25 33.18 12.71
C PRO A 12 6.45 32.63 11.95
N HIS A 13 6.99 31.46 12.34
CA HIS A 13 8.14 30.86 11.66
C HIS A 13 7.81 30.30 10.28
N TRP A 14 6.53 30.13 9.93
CA TRP A 14 6.12 29.69 8.58
C TRP A 14 6.25 30.78 7.51
N ARG A 15 6.59 32.02 7.92
CA ARG A 15 6.75 33.17 7.01
C ARG A 15 7.69 32.87 5.84
N GLU A 16 8.91 32.40 6.12
CA GLU A 16 9.92 32.15 5.09
C GLU A 16 9.48 31.02 4.14
N PRO A 17 9.00 29.85 4.62
CA PRO A 17 8.43 28.81 3.77
C PRO A 17 7.29 29.29 2.86
N LEU A 18 6.39 30.14 3.36
CA LEU A 18 5.24 30.64 2.59
C LEU A 18 5.66 31.65 1.52
N GLN A 19 6.65 32.49 1.81
CA GLN A 19 7.25 33.39 0.81
C GLN A 19 7.93 32.58 -0.30
N GLU A 20 8.72 31.56 0.03
CA GLU A 20 9.32 30.66 -0.96
C GLU A 20 8.25 29.93 -1.78
N TRP A 21 7.19 29.49 -1.13
CA TRP A 21 6.05 28.83 -1.78
C TRP A 21 5.42 29.73 -2.85
N GLN A 22 5.16 30.99 -2.51
CA GLN A 22 4.65 32.01 -3.43
C GLN A 22 5.63 32.32 -4.57
N GLN A 23 6.93 32.44 -4.29
CA GLN A 23 7.97 32.65 -5.31
C GLN A 23 8.03 31.53 -6.35
N ARG A 24 7.64 30.30 -5.98
CA ARG A 24 7.51 29.15 -6.89
C ARG A 24 6.20 29.16 -7.71
N GLY A 25 5.43 30.25 -7.68
CA GLY A 25 4.17 30.40 -8.41
C GLY A 25 2.99 29.65 -7.78
N ASN A 26 3.13 29.20 -6.53
CA ASN A 26 2.02 28.62 -5.77
C ASN A 26 1.26 29.71 -5.01
N ARG A 27 0.06 29.38 -4.56
CA ARG A 27 -0.79 30.29 -3.78
C ARG A 27 -0.96 29.78 -2.36
N TRP A 28 -1.28 30.67 -1.45
CA TRP A 28 -1.87 30.28 -0.17
C TRP A 28 -2.95 31.28 0.24
N GLN A 29 -4.00 30.78 0.86
CA GLN A 29 -5.14 31.55 1.33
C GLN A 29 -5.34 31.32 2.81
N LEU A 30 -5.83 32.35 3.49
CA LEU A 30 -6.17 32.31 4.90
C LEU A 30 -7.64 31.96 5.09
N LEU A 31 -7.93 30.96 5.92
CA LEU A 31 -9.29 30.60 6.33
C LEU A 31 -9.61 31.21 7.69
N LEU A 32 -10.62 32.09 7.74
CA LEU A 32 -11.16 32.65 8.97
C LEU A 32 -12.19 31.71 9.57
N GLY A 33 -11.96 31.30 10.82
CA GLY A 33 -12.95 30.56 11.61
C GLY A 33 -14.08 31.46 12.13
N LYS A 34 -15.18 30.85 12.59
CA LYS A 34 -16.37 31.57 13.12
C LYS A 34 -16.09 32.56 14.26
N ARG A 35 -14.99 32.38 15.02
CA ARG A 35 -14.58 33.32 16.08
C ARG A 35 -13.90 34.57 15.52
N ALA A 36 -13.12 34.43 14.45
CA ALA A 36 -12.45 35.54 13.76
C ALA A 36 -13.43 36.42 12.97
N GLU A 37 -14.53 35.86 12.46
CA GLU A 37 -15.60 36.65 11.83
C GLU A 37 -16.26 37.67 12.79
N ARG A 38 -16.13 37.47 14.11
CA ARG A 38 -16.81 38.25 15.15
C ARG A 38 -15.93 39.24 15.90
N GLN A 39 -14.62 39.24 15.65
CA GLN A 39 -13.69 40.19 16.27
C GLN A 39 -12.79 40.80 15.20
N PRO A 40 -12.83 42.13 14.98
CA PRO A 40 -11.85 42.77 14.12
C PRO A 40 -10.50 42.68 14.84
N TRP A 41 -9.58 41.85 14.33
CA TRP A 41 -8.21 41.77 14.83
C TRP A 41 -7.58 43.17 14.81
N SER A 42 -7.54 43.81 15.97
CA SER A 42 -7.06 45.18 16.16
C SER A 42 -5.57 45.26 16.54
N LEU A 43 -4.81 44.19 16.36
CA LEU A 43 -3.36 44.19 16.45
C LEU A 43 -2.82 43.49 15.19
N ALA A 44 -1.91 44.17 14.51
CA ALA A 44 -1.23 43.81 13.26
C ALA A 44 -1.47 42.38 12.76
N ALA A 45 -2.02 42.25 11.55
CA ALA A 45 -2.20 40.97 10.86
C ALA A 45 -0.91 40.12 11.04
N PRO A 46 -0.95 38.96 11.73
CA PRO A 46 0.25 38.20 12.06
C PRO A 46 1.09 37.84 10.81
N TRP A 47 0.39 37.72 9.67
CA TRP A 47 0.91 37.45 8.34
C TRP A 47 1.27 38.71 7.53
N ALA A 48 1.31 39.92 8.10
CA ALA A 48 1.55 41.16 7.32
C ALA A 48 2.85 41.12 6.49
N ASP A 49 3.90 40.47 7.01
CA ASP A 49 5.19 40.32 6.33
C ASP A 49 5.23 39.18 5.30
N SER A 50 4.17 38.38 5.21
CA SER A 50 3.96 37.35 4.19
C SER A 50 2.46 37.22 3.97
N PRO A 51 1.83 38.13 3.18
CA PRO A 51 0.37 38.19 3.09
C PRO A 51 -0.23 37.05 2.24
N PRO A 52 -1.45 36.57 2.59
CA PRO A 52 -2.14 35.56 1.81
C PRO A 52 -2.63 36.12 0.48
N ASP A 53 -2.70 35.26 -0.53
CA ASP A 53 -3.23 35.58 -1.86
C ASP A 53 -4.77 35.76 -1.86
N GLY A 54 -5.41 35.41 -0.75
CA GLY A 54 -6.86 35.53 -0.55
C GLY A 54 -7.26 35.21 0.88
N ILE A 55 -8.40 35.75 1.30
CA ILE A 55 -9.00 35.45 2.61
C ILE A 55 -10.39 34.87 2.36
N LEU A 56 -10.66 33.70 2.92
CA LEU A 56 -11.94 33.01 2.87
C LEU A 56 -12.48 32.82 4.28
N THR A 57 -13.80 32.67 4.41
CA THR A 57 -14.39 32.19 5.65
C THR A 57 -14.56 30.68 5.60
N ALA A 58 -14.30 29.99 6.71
CA ALA A 58 -14.53 28.54 6.82
C ALA A 58 -16.00 28.20 6.54
N SER A 59 -16.92 29.08 6.91
CA SER A 59 -18.35 28.95 6.63
C SER A 59 -18.65 29.00 5.13
N ALA A 60 -18.02 29.91 4.38
CA ALA A 60 -18.18 29.98 2.92
C ALA A 60 -17.55 28.78 2.20
N LEU A 61 -16.38 28.32 2.68
CA LEU A 61 -15.74 27.11 2.15
C LEU A 61 -16.64 25.87 2.34
N LEU A 62 -17.23 25.73 3.53
CA LEU A 62 -18.17 24.64 3.83
C LEU A 62 -19.44 24.71 2.97
N ALA A 63 -20.03 25.90 2.83
CA ALA A 63 -21.21 26.09 1.99
C ALA A 63 -20.92 25.69 0.54
N SER A 64 -19.77 26.10 0.00
CA SER A 64 -19.33 25.73 -1.35
C SER A 64 -19.16 24.21 -1.52
N TRP A 65 -18.61 23.50 -0.51
CA TRP A 65 -18.49 22.04 -0.56
C TRP A 65 -19.83 21.30 -0.46
N LEU A 66 -20.80 21.84 0.28
CA LEU A 66 -22.08 21.17 0.53
C LEU A 66 -23.13 21.44 -0.55
N GLU A 67 -23.16 22.67 -1.09
CA GLU A 67 -24.22 23.11 -1.99
C GLU A 67 -23.88 22.87 -3.46
N GLY A 68 -22.61 22.58 -3.78
CA GLY A 68 -22.15 22.41 -5.16
C GLY A 68 -22.21 23.70 -6.01
N ASP A 69 -22.72 24.79 -5.43
CA ASP A 69 -22.85 26.11 -6.03
C ASP A 69 -21.68 27.02 -5.59
N GLY A 70 -21.00 27.63 -6.56
CA GLY A 70 -20.36 28.94 -6.38
C GLY A 70 -18.84 29.00 -6.16
N ALA A 71 -18.15 29.40 -7.23
CA ALA A 71 -17.14 30.47 -7.33
C ALA A 71 -15.87 30.55 -6.44
N ALA A 72 -15.79 29.94 -5.26
CA ALA A 72 -14.64 30.11 -4.36
C ALA A 72 -13.61 28.96 -4.44
N VAL A 73 -14.00 27.78 -4.92
CA VAL A 73 -13.15 26.59 -5.04
C VAL A 73 -13.02 26.17 -6.51
N TYR A 74 -12.53 27.08 -7.36
CA TYR A 74 -12.24 26.77 -8.78
C TYR A 74 -10.88 26.10 -9.00
N ALA A 75 -10.14 25.77 -7.94
CA ALA A 75 -8.90 25.02 -8.08
C ALA A 75 -9.20 23.52 -8.04
N ASP A 76 -8.65 22.80 -9.02
CA ASP A 76 -8.46 21.35 -9.02
C ASP A 76 -8.07 20.86 -7.60
N PRO A 77 -8.90 20.05 -6.92
CA PRO A 77 -8.64 19.58 -5.55
C PRO A 77 -7.30 18.88 -5.39
N SER A 78 -6.80 18.26 -6.47
CA SER A 78 -5.49 17.62 -6.48
C SER A 78 -4.35 18.65 -6.29
N ARG A 79 -4.62 19.93 -6.56
CA ARG A 79 -3.68 21.04 -6.42
C ARG A 79 -3.83 21.80 -5.10
N GLN A 80 -4.69 21.35 -4.18
CA GLN A 80 -4.97 22.02 -2.93
C GLN A 80 -4.49 21.21 -1.71
N ILE A 81 -4.03 21.90 -0.67
CA ILE A 81 -3.70 21.33 0.63
C ILE A 81 -4.43 22.16 1.70
N LEU A 82 -5.21 21.52 2.57
CA LEU A 82 -5.87 22.14 3.70
C LEU A 82 -5.06 21.92 4.98
N ILE A 83 -4.73 22.99 5.68
CA ILE A 83 -4.20 22.99 7.05
C ILE A 83 -5.31 23.40 8.00
N SER A 84 -5.88 22.46 8.74
CA SER A 84 -7.01 22.74 9.65
C SER A 84 -7.00 21.88 10.90
N ALA A 85 -7.50 22.44 12.01
CA ALA A 85 -7.75 21.70 13.25
C ALA A 85 -9.18 21.15 13.34
N SER A 86 -10.07 21.59 12.45
CA SER A 86 -11.47 21.19 12.44
C SER A 86 -11.61 19.78 11.86
N SER A 87 -12.05 18.83 12.68
CA SER A 87 -12.35 17.46 12.24
C SER A 87 -13.39 17.42 11.11
N VAL A 88 -14.34 18.35 11.10
CA VAL A 88 -15.36 18.48 10.05
C VAL A 88 -14.72 18.94 8.74
N LEU A 89 -13.89 19.99 8.77
CA LEU A 89 -13.19 20.47 7.56
C LEU A 89 -12.22 19.42 7.03
N LEU A 90 -11.49 18.74 7.90
CA LEU A 90 -10.57 17.66 7.52
C LEU A 90 -11.29 16.48 6.88
N THR A 91 -12.46 16.10 7.41
CA THR A 91 -13.26 15.01 6.84
C THR A 91 -13.80 15.39 5.45
N LEU A 92 -14.40 16.57 5.32
CA LEU A 92 -14.93 17.05 4.03
C LEU A 92 -13.82 17.29 3.01
N ALA A 93 -12.67 17.83 3.43
CA ALA A 93 -11.52 18.00 2.55
C ALA A 93 -11.02 16.66 1.98
N LYS A 94 -10.99 15.61 2.81
CA LYS A 94 -10.66 14.25 2.35
C LYS A 94 -11.69 13.69 1.38
N GLU A 95 -12.98 13.91 1.66
CA GLU A 95 -14.05 13.53 0.73
C GLU A 95 -13.92 14.27 -0.60
N SER A 96 -13.53 15.55 -0.58
CA SER A 96 -13.27 16.37 -1.76
C SER A 96 -11.92 16.13 -2.44
N GLY A 97 -11.04 15.30 -1.85
CA GLY A 97 -9.74 14.93 -2.44
C GLY A 97 -8.57 15.86 -2.15
N LEU A 98 -8.71 16.79 -1.20
CA LEU A 98 -7.64 17.67 -0.76
C LEU A 98 -6.70 16.91 0.17
N LEU A 99 -5.41 17.18 0.04
CA LEU A 99 -4.43 16.76 1.03
C LEU A 99 -4.62 17.56 2.32
N THR A 100 -4.56 16.89 3.47
CA THR A 100 -4.82 17.54 4.76
C THR A 100 -3.60 17.49 5.69
N LEU A 101 -3.30 18.64 6.30
CA LEU A 101 -2.37 18.80 7.41
C LEU A 101 -3.14 19.26 8.64
N GLY A 102 -2.72 18.81 9.82
CA GLY A 102 -3.37 19.21 11.06
C GLY A 102 -3.17 18.22 12.20
N PRO A 103 -3.97 18.34 13.27
CA PRO A 103 -3.98 17.37 14.36
C PRO A 103 -4.66 16.06 13.91
N SER A 104 -5.12 15.26 14.88
CA SER A 104 -5.80 13.98 14.64
C SER A 104 -6.85 14.08 13.53
N GLY A 105 -6.74 13.23 12.51
CA GLY A 105 -7.67 13.19 11.38
C GLY A 105 -7.12 13.75 10.07
N ALA A 106 -5.96 14.41 10.04
CA ALA A 106 -5.27 14.84 8.81
C ALA A 106 -4.47 13.69 8.12
N ASP A 107 -3.97 13.90 6.90
CA ASP A 107 -3.14 12.93 6.15
C ASP A 107 -1.70 12.88 6.65
N LEU A 108 -1.20 14.04 7.11
CA LEU A 108 0.04 14.13 7.85
C LEU A 108 -0.17 15.04 9.06
N ARG A 109 0.36 14.60 10.21
CA ARG A 109 0.29 15.38 11.44
C ARG A 109 1.16 16.62 11.29
N LEU A 110 0.64 17.75 11.73
CA LEU A 110 1.36 19.02 11.82
C LEU A 110 1.35 19.48 13.28
N SER A 111 2.52 19.52 13.91
CA SER A 111 2.73 20.11 15.24
C SER A 111 3.07 21.60 15.11
N ALA A 112 2.94 22.35 16.22
CA ALA A 112 3.36 23.74 16.28
C ALA A 112 4.88 23.90 16.08
N ASP A 113 5.65 22.91 16.52
CA ASP A 113 7.13 22.90 16.42
C ASP A 113 7.66 22.35 15.08
N ASP A 114 6.78 21.83 14.22
CA ASP A 114 7.22 21.30 12.93
C ASP A 114 7.54 22.45 11.95
N GLU A 115 8.60 22.26 11.17
CA GLU A 115 8.92 23.13 10.04
C GLU A 115 7.97 22.85 8.87
N LEU A 116 7.22 23.88 8.45
CA LEU A 116 6.19 23.75 7.41
C LEU A 116 6.78 23.22 6.10
N ALA A 117 7.97 23.67 5.72
CA ALA A 117 8.65 23.22 4.50
C ALA A 117 8.91 21.70 4.52
N ASP A 118 9.40 21.16 5.63
CA ASP A 118 9.71 19.73 5.79
C ASP A 118 8.44 18.88 5.79
N VAL A 119 7.38 19.35 6.45
CA VAL A 119 6.08 18.66 6.46
C VAL A 119 5.47 18.68 5.07
N LEU A 120 5.48 19.81 4.38
CA LEU A 120 5.01 19.92 3.00
C LEU A 120 5.83 19.04 2.06
N GLN A 121 7.15 19.00 2.20
CA GLN A 121 8.00 18.14 1.40
C GLN A 121 7.66 16.67 1.64
N ARG A 122 7.47 16.23 2.89
CA ARG A 122 7.04 14.87 3.22
C ARG A 122 5.65 14.56 2.67
N LEU A 123 4.71 15.49 2.77
CA LEU A 123 3.35 15.35 2.24
C LEU A 123 3.33 15.27 0.72
N LEU A 124 4.06 16.15 0.04
CA LEU A 124 4.16 16.19 -1.41
C LEU A 124 4.97 15.01 -1.96
N ALA A 125 5.98 14.53 -1.22
CA ALA A 125 6.64 13.26 -1.53
C ALA A 125 5.68 12.06 -1.41
N ARG A 126 4.62 12.17 -0.59
CA ARG A 126 3.49 11.22 -0.56
C ARG A 126 2.45 11.46 -1.64
N ARG A 127 2.53 12.53 -2.46
CA ARG A 127 1.73 12.68 -3.67
C ARG A 127 2.24 11.69 -4.70
N LEU A 128 1.80 10.45 -4.55
CA LEU A 128 2.28 9.32 -5.31
C LEU A 128 1.51 9.28 -6.61
N CYS A 129 2.15 9.73 -7.69
CA CYS A 129 1.68 9.37 -9.02
C CYS A 129 1.55 7.85 -9.10
N ILE A 130 0.44 7.38 -9.67
CA ILE A 130 0.29 5.97 -10.01
C ILE A 130 1.21 5.74 -11.21
N PRO A 131 2.30 4.96 -11.08
CA PRO A 131 3.20 4.77 -12.20
C PRO A 131 2.57 3.84 -13.23
N THR A 132 2.95 3.98 -14.49
CA THR A 132 2.64 2.97 -15.50
C THR A 132 3.59 1.78 -15.32
N LEU A 133 3.07 0.56 -15.22
CA LEU A 133 3.85 -0.67 -15.11
C LEU A 133 3.77 -1.45 -16.42
N HIS A 134 4.92 -1.84 -16.95
CA HIS A 134 5.01 -2.58 -18.20
C HIS A 134 5.46 -4.01 -17.93
N GLU A 135 4.77 -4.97 -18.53
CA GLU A 135 5.26 -6.34 -18.50
C GLU A 135 6.51 -6.49 -19.38
N PRO A 136 7.56 -7.18 -18.91
CA PRO A 136 8.69 -7.55 -19.76
C PRO A 136 8.26 -8.67 -20.73
N SER A 137 7.68 -8.30 -21.87
CA SER A 137 7.35 -9.20 -22.99
C SER A 137 8.14 -8.79 -24.23
N SER A 138 8.58 -9.77 -25.02
CA SER A 138 9.24 -9.56 -26.32
C SER A 138 8.26 -9.31 -27.46
N ASP A 139 6.97 -9.62 -27.26
CA ASP A 139 5.90 -9.37 -28.23
C ASP A 139 5.07 -8.16 -27.76
N PRO A 140 5.13 -7.02 -28.48
CA PRO A 140 4.37 -5.82 -28.15
C PRO A 140 2.85 -6.05 -28.15
N ALA A 141 2.32 -6.80 -29.11
CA ALA A 141 0.87 -6.96 -29.29
C ALA A 141 0.18 -7.72 -28.14
N SER A 142 0.95 -8.52 -27.40
CA SER A 142 0.47 -9.26 -26.24
C SER A 142 0.97 -8.71 -24.91
N ARG A 143 1.76 -7.63 -24.92
CA ARG A 143 2.36 -7.03 -23.72
C ARG A 143 1.28 -6.40 -22.83
N LEU A 144 1.23 -6.81 -21.56
CA LEU A 144 0.35 -6.18 -20.59
C LEU A 144 0.93 -4.86 -20.09
N VAL A 145 0.10 -3.81 -20.09
CA VAL A 145 0.41 -2.50 -19.53
C VAL A 145 -0.62 -2.20 -18.42
N LEU A 146 -0.12 -1.80 -17.26
CA LEU A 146 -0.94 -1.28 -16.17
C LEU A 146 -0.77 0.23 -16.12
N ARG A 147 -1.77 0.98 -16.56
CA ARG A 147 -1.74 2.45 -16.58
C ARG A 147 -2.69 3.03 -15.53
N PRO A 148 -2.51 4.29 -15.11
CA PRO A 148 -3.54 5.00 -14.36
C PRO A 148 -4.90 4.94 -15.08
N LEU A 149 -5.97 4.93 -14.28
CA LEU A 149 -7.32 5.09 -14.78
C LEU A 149 -7.50 6.47 -15.41
N ARG A 150 -8.35 6.55 -16.41
CA ARG A 150 -8.71 7.79 -17.10
C ARG A 150 -10.23 7.95 -17.15
N ALA A 151 -10.72 9.15 -17.46
CA ALA A 151 -12.15 9.41 -17.57
C ALA A 151 -12.81 8.57 -18.67
N GLU A 152 -12.08 8.26 -19.75
CA GLU A 152 -12.59 7.49 -20.88
C GLU A 152 -12.83 6.01 -20.51
N ASP A 153 -12.24 5.52 -19.42
CA ASP A 153 -12.46 4.16 -18.92
C ASP A 153 -13.88 3.96 -18.35
N GLU A 154 -14.60 5.05 -18.05
CA GLU A 154 -15.92 5.02 -17.41
C GLU A 154 -16.92 4.15 -18.17
N ALA A 155 -16.99 4.31 -19.49
CA ALA A 155 -17.91 3.55 -20.34
C ALA A 155 -17.65 2.04 -20.27
N ASP A 156 -16.38 1.63 -20.26
CA ASP A 156 -15.99 0.23 -20.13
C ASP A 156 -16.27 -0.30 -18.71
N ILE A 157 -16.01 0.49 -17.68
CA ILE A 157 -16.32 0.13 -16.28
C ILE A 157 -17.82 -0.10 -16.13
N VAL A 158 -18.67 0.82 -16.60
CA VAL A 158 -20.13 0.66 -16.55
C VAL A 158 -20.54 -0.61 -17.30
N ARG A 159 -20.01 -0.83 -18.51
CA ARG A 159 -20.31 -2.02 -19.32
C ARG A 159 -19.98 -3.32 -18.58
N TYR A 160 -18.77 -3.46 -18.03
CA TYR A 160 -18.36 -4.70 -17.39
C TYR A 160 -18.98 -4.89 -16.00
N CYS A 161 -19.08 -3.82 -15.19
CA CYS A 161 -19.66 -3.89 -13.84
C CYS A 161 -21.18 -4.13 -13.86
N SER A 162 -21.86 -3.77 -14.95
CA SER A 162 -23.28 -4.09 -15.16
C SER A 162 -23.52 -5.58 -15.46
N ASP A 163 -22.49 -6.34 -15.83
CA ASP A 163 -22.60 -7.78 -16.08
C ASP A 163 -22.74 -8.54 -14.74
N ALA A 164 -23.88 -9.21 -14.56
CA ALA A 164 -24.18 -10.01 -13.38
C ALA A 164 -23.14 -11.12 -13.12
N ALA A 165 -22.53 -11.67 -14.17
CA ALA A 165 -21.51 -12.71 -14.04
C ALA A 165 -20.22 -12.15 -13.42
N LEU A 166 -19.89 -10.88 -13.68
CA LEU A 166 -18.79 -10.19 -13.01
C LEU A 166 -19.17 -9.86 -11.57
N ALA A 167 -20.30 -9.16 -11.39
CA ALA A 167 -20.74 -8.64 -10.10
C ALA A 167 -20.90 -9.75 -9.04
N ARG A 168 -21.39 -10.93 -9.45
CA ARG A 168 -21.60 -12.11 -8.59
C ARG A 168 -20.38 -12.50 -7.76
N TYR A 169 -19.16 -12.29 -8.27
CA TYR A 169 -17.92 -12.75 -7.63
C TYR A 169 -16.99 -11.63 -7.16
N THR A 170 -17.49 -10.40 -7.13
CA THR A 170 -16.75 -9.22 -6.70
C THR A 170 -17.40 -8.59 -5.48
N LEU A 171 -16.61 -8.34 -4.44
CA LEU A 171 -17.12 -7.93 -3.13
C LEU A 171 -17.78 -6.55 -3.11
N ASN A 172 -17.38 -5.66 -4.02
CA ASN A 172 -17.72 -4.23 -3.96
C ASN A 172 -18.43 -3.72 -5.22
N ILE A 173 -18.81 -4.59 -6.15
CA ILE A 173 -19.57 -4.19 -7.35
C ILE A 173 -21.06 -4.46 -7.07
N PRO A 174 -21.89 -3.42 -6.91
CA PRO A 174 -23.33 -3.60 -6.74
C PRO A 174 -23.97 -4.16 -8.00
N HIS A 175 -25.06 -4.90 -7.83
CA HIS A 175 -25.89 -5.34 -8.95
C HIS A 175 -27.38 -5.16 -8.65
N PRO A 176 -28.16 -4.47 -9.51
CA PRO A 176 -27.73 -3.75 -10.72
C PRO A 176 -26.71 -2.64 -10.44
N TYR A 177 -25.84 -2.33 -11.42
CA TYR A 177 -24.81 -1.32 -11.25
C TYR A 177 -25.40 0.09 -11.43
N PRO A 178 -25.32 0.99 -10.44
CA PRO A 178 -25.90 2.33 -10.55
C PRO A 178 -25.17 3.19 -11.60
N ALA A 179 -25.90 4.08 -12.25
CA ALA A 179 -25.38 4.91 -13.35
C ALA A 179 -24.17 5.77 -12.94
N GLU A 180 -24.21 6.39 -11.76
CA GLU A 180 -23.16 7.30 -11.27
C GLU A 180 -22.00 6.56 -10.58
N SER A 181 -22.13 5.25 -10.34
CA SER A 181 -21.15 4.50 -9.54
C SER A 181 -19.77 4.39 -10.19
N ALA A 182 -19.67 4.42 -11.53
CA ALA A 182 -18.37 4.39 -12.20
C ALA A 182 -17.64 5.73 -12.05
N HIS A 183 -18.35 6.84 -12.27
CA HIS A 183 -17.84 8.20 -12.09
C HIS A 183 -17.32 8.41 -10.66
N ASP A 184 -18.15 8.11 -9.66
CA ASP A 184 -17.78 8.25 -8.24
C ASP A 184 -16.59 7.37 -7.86
N TRP A 185 -16.54 6.15 -8.39
CA TRP A 185 -15.45 5.22 -8.12
C TRP A 185 -14.14 5.65 -8.77
N LEU A 186 -14.18 6.20 -9.98
CA LEU A 186 -13.02 6.79 -10.65
C LEU A 186 -12.47 7.96 -9.85
N ALA A 187 -13.34 8.91 -9.48
CA ALA A 187 -12.97 10.05 -8.63
C ALA A 187 -12.37 9.59 -7.29
N LEU A 188 -13.01 8.63 -6.62
CA LEU A 188 -12.50 8.07 -5.36
C LEU A 188 -11.15 7.36 -5.53
N SER A 189 -10.93 6.68 -6.65
CA SER A 189 -9.67 5.98 -6.94
C SER A 189 -8.53 6.97 -7.18
N ASP A 190 -8.79 8.05 -7.91
CA ASP A 190 -7.83 9.13 -8.11
C ASP A 190 -7.47 9.82 -6.79
N ARG A 191 -8.48 10.13 -5.96
CA ARG A 191 -8.29 10.66 -4.59
C ARG A 191 -7.41 9.74 -3.75
N LYS A 192 -7.69 8.43 -3.73
CA LYS A 192 -6.86 7.45 -3.00
C LYS A 192 -5.41 7.40 -3.52
N GLY A 193 -5.22 7.55 -4.83
CA GLY A 193 -3.90 7.68 -5.47
C GLY A 193 -3.14 8.89 -4.95
N ALA A 194 -3.77 10.06 -5.02
CA ALA A 194 -3.19 11.34 -4.57
C ALA A 194 -2.78 11.32 -3.08
N LEU A 195 -3.57 10.64 -2.24
CA LEU A 195 -3.30 10.49 -0.80
C LEU A 195 -2.34 9.35 -0.45
N GLY A 196 -1.88 8.56 -1.44
CA GLY A 196 -1.08 7.34 -1.20
C GLY A 196 -1.83 6.27 -0.41
N MET A 197 -3.16 6.32 -0.40
CA MET A 197 -4.06 5.36 0.27
C MET A 197 -4.37 4.14 -0.61
N GLY A 198 -4.09 4.22 -1.90
CA GLY A 198 -4.14 3.08 -2.80
C GLY A 198 -3.70 3.46 -4.20
N TRP A 199 -3.35 2.47 -4.99
CA TRP A 199 -2.98 2.61 -6.39
C TRP A 199 -3.89 1.71 -7.20
N THR A 200 -4.57 2.28 -8.17
CA THR A 200 -5.50 1.54 -9.03
C THR A 200 -5.08 1.71 -10.48
N TRP A 201 -4.96 0.60 -11.18
CA TRP A 201 -4.55 0.56 -12.57
C TRP A 201 -5.64 -0.04 -13.45
N ALA A 202 -5.78 0.54 -14.64
CA ALA A 202 -6.42 -0.08 -15.78
C ALA A 202 -5.47 -1.13 -16.38
N LEU A 203 -6.01 -2.31 -16.68
CA LEU A 203 -5.32 -3.34 -17.47
C LEU A 203 -5.59 -3.06 -18.94
N THR A 204 -4.54 -2.82 -19.70
CA THR A 204 -4.59 -2.67 -21.16
C THR A 204 -3.51 -3.55 -21.80
N LEU A 205 -3.72 -3.95 -23.05
CA LEU A 205 -2.62 -4.49 -23.86
C LEU A 205 -1.97 -3.32 -24.60
N ASP A 206 -0.64 -3.34 -24.67
CA ASP A 206 0.16 -2.28 -25.31
C ASP A 206 -0.32 -2.05 -26.74
N PRO A 207 -0.86 -0.87 -27.05
CA PRO A 207 -1.20 -0.52 -28.41
C PRO A 207 -0.14 0.43 -28.91
N GLU A 208 0.25 0.32 -30.17
CA GLU A 208 0.83 1.45 -30.90
C GLU A 208 -0.18 2.62 -31.07
N ASP A 209 -1.24 2.68 -30.26
CA ASP A 209 -2.46 3.47 -30.45
C ASP A 209 -2.98 4.03 -29.10
N GLU A 210 -3.43 5.28 -29.06
CA GLU A 210 -3.72 6.01 -27.80
C GLU A 210 -5.03 5.56 -27.09
N LEU A 211 -5.80 4.67 -27.72
CA LEU A 211 -7.17 4.27 -27.33
C LEU A 211 -7.30 2.79 -26.91
N ALA A 212 -6.33 2.25 -26.18
CA ALA A 212 -6.39 0.89 -25.65
C ALA A 212 -7.69 0.64 -24.85
N PRO A 213 -8.52 -0.35 -25.20
CA PRO A 213 -9.74 -0.65 -24.43
C PRO A 213 -9.37 -1.15 -23.03
N LEU A 214 -10.20 -0.80 -22.05
CA LEU A 214 -10.05 -1.33 -20.69
C LEU A 214 -10.39 -2.82 -20.71
N LEU A 215 -9.51 -3.65 -20.14
CA LEU A 215 -9.71 -5.09 -20.05
C LEU A 215 -10.09 -5.54 -18.63
N GLY A 216 -9.76 -4.71 -17.64
CA GLY A 216 -9.95 -5.00 -16.23
C GLY A 216 -9.28 -3.95 -15.35
N VAL A 217 -9.37 -4.14 -14.04
CA VAL A 217 -8.76 -3.27 -13.04
C VAL A 217 -8.04 -4.10 -11.99
N ILE A 218 -6.91 -3.58 -11.52
CA ILE A 218 -6.23 -4.07 -10.32
C ILE A 218 -5.93 -2.90 -9.38
N SER A 219 -6.14 -3.10 -8.09
CA SER A 219 -5.84 -2.12 -7.05
C SER A 219 -4.94 -2.71 -5.96
N LEU A 220 -4.03 -1.90 -5.47
CA LEU A 220 -3.23 -2.13 -4.26
C LEU A 220 -3.63 -1.08 -3.22
N HIS A 221 -4.13 -1.52 -2.08
CA HIS A 221 -4.42 -0.64 -0.95
C HIS A 221 -3.15 -0.36 -0.14
N TRP A 222 -3.13 0.76 0.60
CA TRP A 222 -2.01 1.15 1.46
C TRP A 222 -1.59 0.09 2.47
N ASN A 223 -2.53 -0.76 2.90
CA ASN A 223 -2.30 -1.86 3.84
C ASN A 223 -1.78 -3.15 3.16
N GLY A 224 -1.50 -3.10 1.85
CA GLY A 224 -1.02 -4.25 1.08
C GLY A 224 -2.11 -5.18 0.56
N GLU A 225 -3.40 -4.84 0.72
CA GLU A 225 -4.48 -5.64 0.14
C GLU A 225 -4.57 -5.44 -1.38
N LEU A 226 -4.56 -6.55 -2.13
CA LEU A 226 -4.81 -6.59 -3.57
C LEU A 226 -6.28 -6.90 -3.84
N ALA A 227 -6.87 -6.18 -4.79
CA ALA A 227 -8.17 -6.49 -5.37
C ALA A 227 -8.11 -6.33 -6.89
N TRP A 228 -8.91 -7.11 -7.61
CA TRP A 228 -8.95 -7.03 -9.08
C TRP A 228 -10.26 -7.55 -9.63
N TRP A 229 -10.52 -7.17 -10.88
CA TRP A 229 -11.51 -7.80 -11.74
C TRP A 229 -11.04 -7.72 -13.20
N VAL A 230 -11.52 -8.64 -14.03
CA VAL A 230 -11.26 -8.66 -15.47
C VAL A 230 -12.61 -8.79 -16.16
N GLY A 231 -12.87 -7.94 -17.15
CA GLY A 231 -14.13 -7.95 -17.90
C GLY A 231 -14.41 -9.35 -18.46
N VAL A 232 -15.67 -9.79 -18.40
CA VAL A 232 -16.08 -11.16 -18.73
C VAL A 232 -15.48 -11.70 -20.05
N PRO A 233 -15.44 -10.92 -21.16
CA PRO A 233 -14.84 -11.37 -22.43
C PRO A 233 -13.33 -11.68 -22.38
N TRP A 234 -12.63 -11.15 -21.38
CA TRP A 234 -11.18 -11.19 -21.23
C TRP A 234 -10.70 -12.15 -20.14
N GLN A 235 -11.63 -12.76 -19.41
CA GLN A 235 -11.33 -13.75 -18.38
C GLN A 235 -10.68 -15.02 -18.97
N ASN A 236 -10.06 -15.82 -18.11
CA ASN A 236 -9.35 -17.07 -18.48
C ASN A 236 -8.14 -16.91 -19.41
N ARG A 237 -7.70 -15.67 -19.70
CA ARG A 237 -6.48 -15.37 -20.49
C ARG A 237 -5.22 -15.09 -19.66
N GLY A 238 -5.29 -15.32 -18.34
CA GLY A 238 -4.16 -15.10 -17.43
C GLY A 238 -3.86 -13.63 -17.10
N LEU A 239 -4.64 -12.67 -17.60
CA LEU A 239 -4.44 -11.22 -17.39
C LEU A 239 -4.33 -10.82 -15.92
N ALA A 240 -5.23 -11.31 -15.06
CA ALA A 240 -5.18 -11.00 -13.63
C ALA A 240 -3.89 -11.49 -12.96
N THR A 241 -3.37 -12.66 -13.34
CA THR A 241 -2.11 -13.19 -12.81
C THR A 241 -0.92 -12.35 -13.26
N ARG A 242 -0.89 -11.96 -14.54
CA ARG A 242 0.16 -11.10 -15.11
C ARG A 242 0.15 -9.72 -14.42
N ALA A 243 -1.03 -9.12 -14.28
CA ALA A 243 -1.21 -7.85 -13.58
C ALA A 243 -0.76 -7.92 -12.11
N ALA A 244 -1.20 -8.95 -11.38
CA ALA A 244 -0.87 -9.10 -9.97
C ALA A 244 0.63 -9.26 -9.71
N ARG A 245 1.39 -9.85 -10.66
CA ARG A 245 2.87 -9.93 -10.56
C ARG A 245 3.52 -8.55 -10.66
N LEU A 246 3.09 -7.72 -11.61
CA LEU A 246 3.60 -6.35 -11.74
C LEU A 246 3.30 -5.53 -10.49
N VAL A 247 2.08 -5.62 -9.97
CA VAL A 247 1.70 -4.91 -8.74
C VAL A 247 2.45 -5.45 -7.52
N ARG A 248 2.73 -6.76 -7.45
CA ARG A 248 3.56 -7.35 -6.39
C ARG A 248 4.97 -6.76 -6.41
N ASP A 249 5.60 -6.69 -7.57
CA ASP A 249 6.96 -6.18 -7.70
C ASP A 249 7.00 -4.69 -7.34
N PHE A 250 6.03 -3.91 -7.82
CA PHE A 250 5.84 -2.52 -7.37
C PHE A 250 5.67 -2.41 -5.84
N ALA A 251 4.83 -3.24 -5.22
CA ALA A 251 4.55 -3.21 -3.79
C ALA A 251 5.79 -3.50 -2.95
N PHE A 252 6.62 -4.47 -3.35
CA PHE A 252 7.80 -4.88 -2.59
C PHE A 252 9.06 -4.08 -2.91
N GLU A 253 9.24 -3.68 -4.16
CA GLU A 253 10.46 -3.00 -4.60
C GLU A 253 10.36 -1.49 -4.39
N GLN A 254 9.25 -0.90 -4.82
CA GLN A 254 9.06 0.56 -4.78
C GLN A 254 8.36 1.01 -3.51
N ARG A 255 7.31 0.31 -3.07
CA ARG A 255 6.56 0.66 -1.84
C ARG A 255 7.08 -0.01 -0.58
N GLN A 256 7.97 -0.99 -0.72
CA GLN A 256 8.61 -1.68 0.40
C GLN A 256 7.63 -2.29 1.42
N LEU A 257 6.40 -2.62 1.00
CA LEU A 257 5.37 -3.16 1.88
C LEU A 257 5.84 -4.49 2.50
N PRO A 258 5.58 -4.75 3.79
CA PRO A 258 6.07 -5.95 4.46
C PRO A 258 5.38 -7.22 3.98
N ALA A 259 4.15 -7.11 3.48
CA ALA A 259 3.37 -8.21 2.95
C ALA A 259 2.29 -7.70 2.00
N LEU A 260 1.78 -8.62 1.18
CA LEU A 260 0.57 -8.47 0.40
C LEU A 260 -0.50 -9.40 0.99
N THR A 261 -1.73 -8.92 0.99
CA THR A 261 -2.91 -9.73 1.34
C THR A 261 -3.91 -9.68 0.20
N ALA A 262 -4.79 -10.67 0.13
CA ALA A 262 -5.88 -10.69 -0.82
C ALA A 262 -6.96 -11.63 -0.30
N ARG A 263 -8.20 -11.42 -0.74
CA ARG A 263 -9.33 -12.25 -0.32
C ARG A 263 -10.33 -12.45 -1.45
N HIS A 264 -11.01 -13.58 -1.41
CA HIS A 264 -12.06 -13.91 -2.37
C HIS A 264 -13.20 -14.68 -1.71
N MET A 265 -14.39 -14.62 -2.31
CA MET A 265 -15.48 -15.52 -1.95
C MET A 265 -15.06 -16.97 -2.23
N PRO A 266 -15.33 -17.96 -1.37
CA PRO A 266 -14.90 -19.35 -1.56
C PRO A 266 -15.32 -19.94 -2.91
N ALA A 267 -16.50 -19.55 -3.41
CA ALA A 267 -16.99 -19.99 -4.72
C ALA A 267 -16.24 -19.36 -5.92
N ASN A 268 -15.49 -18.27 -5.72
CA ASN A 268 -14.65 -17.67 -6.76
C ASN A 268 -13.28 -18.39 -6.84
N LEU A 269 -13.29 -19.60 -7.41
CA LEU A 269 -12.08 -20.41 -7.59
C LEU A 269 -11.04 -19.74 -8.51
N ALA A 270 -11.48 -18.89 -9.43
CA ALA A 270 -10.58 -18.20 -10.37
C ALA A 270 -9.65 -17.24 -9.63
N SER A 271 -10.17 -16.41 -8.71
CA SER A 271 -9.33 -15.52 -7.90
C SER A 271 -8.40 -16.28 -6.96
N GLY A 272 -8.85 -17.38 -6.35
CA GLY A 272 -7.97 -18.26 -5.55
C GLY A 272 -6.79 -18.80 -6.36
N ARG A 273 -7.01 -19.21 -7.62
CA ARG A 273 -5.93 -19.63 -8.53
C ARG A 273 -4.96 -18.51 -8.88
N VAL A 274 -5.43 -17.26 -8.99
CA VAL A 274 -4.54 -16.10 -9.20
C VAL A 274 -3.62 -15.91 -8.00
N MET A 275 -4.17 -15.94 -6.77
CA MET A 275 -3.40 -15.81 -5.52
C MET A 275 -2.35 -16.91 -5.39
N ALA A 276 -2.74 -18.16 -5.65
CA ALA A 276 -1.82 -19.30 -5.66
C ALA A 276 -0.68 -19.13 -6.69
N LYS A 277 -1.00 -18.70 -7.91
CA LYS A 277 0.00 -18.42 -8.97
C LYS A 277 0.91 -17.23 -8.68
N LEU A 278 0.49 -16.34 -7.78
CA LEU A 278 1.31 -15.23 -7.28
C LEU A 278 2.28 -15.69 -6.18
N GLY A 279 2.10 -16.90 -5.65
CA GLY A 279 2.88 -17.47 -4.54
C GLY A 279 2.31 -17.13 -3.16
N MET A 280 1.08 -16.62 -3.08
CA MET A 280 0.43 -16.39 -1.79
C MET A 280 0.08 -17.73 -1.13
N HIS A 281 0.14 -17.77 0.20
CA HIS A 281 -0.32 -18.90 1.00
C HIS A 281 -1.72 -18.64 1.56
N TYR A 282 -2.50 -19.71 1.72
CA TYR A 282 -3.87 -19.62 2.23
C TYR A 282 -3.85 -19.46 3.75
N CYS A 283 -4.63 -18.52 4.28
CA CYS A 283 -4.69 -18.17 5.70
C CYS A 283 -6.00 -18.61 6.38
N GLY A 284 -6.88 -19.33 5.67
CA GLY A 284 -8.17 -19.76 6.19
C GLY A 284 -9.35 -18.85 5.81
N LEU A 285 -10.52 -19.24 6.30
CA LEU A 285 -11.76 -18.48 6.18
C LEU A 285 -11.87 -17.47 7.31
N ARG A 286 -12.38 -16.29 7.02
CA ARG A 286 -12.77 -15.29 8.03
C ARG A 286 -14.11 -14.68 7.67
N PRO A 287 -14.86 -14.15 8.66
CA PRO A 287 -16.05 -13.36 8.38
C PRO A 287 -15.74 -12.23 7.40
N GLY A 288 -16.68 -12.00 6.48
CA GLY A 288 -16.60 -10.89 5.53
C GLY A 288 -16.89 -9.54 6.18
N THR A 289 -17.25 -8.58 5.36
CA THR A 289 -17.60 -7.21 5.80
C THR A 289 -19.12 -7.05 5.82
N ASP A 290 -19.64 -5.92 6.29
CA ASP A 290 -21.08 -5.62 6.22
C ASP A 290 -21.64 -5.72 4.78
N ARG A 291 -20.78 -5.51 3.77
CA ARG A 291 -21.14 -5.63 2.35
C ARG A 291 -21.20 -7.08 1.85
N TYR A 292 -20.54 -8.01 2.55
CA TYR A 292 -20.61 -9.45 2.28
C TYR A 292 -20.63 -10.21 3.61
N PRO A 293 -21.82 -10.56 4.14
CA PRO A 293 -21.94 -11.19 5.46
C PRO A 293 -21.50 -12.67 5.48
N GLY A 294 -21.00 -13.21 4.37
CA GLY A 294 -20.47 -14.58 4.29
C GLY A 294 -19.00 -14.68 4.65
N GLU A 295 -18.45 -15.89 4.54
CA GLU A 295 -17.02 -16.14 4.77
C GLU A 295 -16.17 -15.82 3.54
N LEU A 296 -14.96 -15.30 3.78
CA LEU A 296 -13.98 -15.00 2.74
C LEU A 296 -12.71 -15.81 2.94
N SER A 297 -12.21 -16.37 1.85
CA SER A 297 -10.91 -17.02 1.77
C SER A 297 -9.80 -15.97 1.79
N HIS A 298 -8.93 -16.00 2.79
CA HIS A 298 -7.85 -15.03 2.96
C HIS A 298 -6.50 -15.61 2.54
N TRP A 299 -5.68 -14.79 1.89
CA TRP A 299 -4.37 -15.15 1.39
C TRP A 299 -3.33 -14.09 1.75
N ARG A 300 -2.08 -14.52 1.95
CA ARG A 300 -0.97 -13.64 2.29
C ARG A 300 0.31 -14.02 1.53
N LEU A 301 1.09 -13.03 1.17
CA LEU A 301 2.45 -13.18 0.65
C LEU A 301 3.36 -12.21 1.37
N ASP A 302 4.30 -12.71 2.15
CA ASP A 302 5.28 -11.88 2.85
C ASP A 302 6.38 -11.42 1.89
N ARG A 303 6.86 -10.19 2.09
CA ARG A 303 8.00 -9.66 1.35
C ARG A 303 9.24 -10.48 1.73
N ALA A 304 9.91 -11.02 0.72
CA ALA A 304 11.21 -11.62 0.95
C ALA A 304 12.18 -10.58 1.54
N PRO A 305 13.02 -10.96 2.51
CA PRO A 305 13.99 -10.04 3.10
C PRO A 305 14.87 -9.49 1.99
N ARG A 306 15.17 -8.19 2.04
CA ARG A 306 16.25 -7.63 1.21
C ARG A 306 17.57 -8.12 1.79
N LEU A 307 18.08 -9.19 1.20
CA LEU A 307 19.45 -9.62 1.42
C LEU A 307 20.36 -8.76 0.54
N PRO A 308 21.46 -8.23 1.10
CA PRO A 308 22.58 -7.69 0.34
C PRO A 308 22.96 -8.60 -0.85
N ASP A 309 23.31 -8.01 -2.00
CA ASP A 309 23.51 -8.78 -3.24
C ASP A 309 24.64 -9.81 -3.13
N ASP A 310 25.66 -9.52 -2.32
CA ASP A 310 26.72 -10.46 -1.96
C ASP A 310 26.16 -11.67 -1.19
N ILE A 311 25.29 -11.46 -0.20
CA ILE A 311 24.62 -12.54 0.54
C ILE A 311 23.69 -13.31 -0.40
N ARG A 312 22.91 -12.63 -1.25
CA ARG A 312 22.02 -13.27 -2.22
C ARG A 312 22.78 -14.15 -3.21
N ALA A 313 23.88 -13.66 -3.78
CA ALA A 313 24.74 -14.40 -4.68
C ALA A 313 25.35 -15.63 -3.99
N ARG A 314 25.77 -15.49 -2.73
CA ARG A 314 26.32 -16.59 -1.91
C ARG A 314 25.29 -17.67 -1.59
N LEU A 315 24.01 -17.30 -1.43
CA LEU A 315 22.93 -18.25 -1.14
C LEU A 315 22.33 -18.92 -2.40
N ALA A 316 22.51 -18.33 -3.58
CA ALA A 316 21.90 -18.79 -4.83
C ALA A 316 22.16 -20.28 -5.16
N PRO A 317 23.37 -20.86 -4.98
CA PRO A 317 23.61 -22.28 -5.26
C PRO A 317 22.75 -23.20 -4.39
N TRP A 318 22.53 -22.83 -3.13
CA TRP A 318 21.74 -23.59 -2.17
C TRP A 318 20.25 -23.49 -2.43
N LEU A 319 19.78 -22.28 -2.77
CA LEU A 319 18.39 -22.06 -3.16
C LEU A 319 18.06 -22.79 -4.46
N ALA A 320 19.02 -22.94 -5.37
CA ALA A 320 18.87 -23.70 -6.61
C ALA A 320 18.94 -25.23 -6.40
N ASP A 321 19.59 -25.73 -5.34
CA ASP A 321 19.72 -27.16 -5.06
C ASP A 321 18.35 -27.80 -4.74
N ARG A 322 17.89 -28.71 -5.60
CA ARG A 322 16.61 -29.41 -5.44
C ARG A 322 16.55 -30.34 -4.22
N ARG A 323 17.70 -30.73 -3.66
CA ARG A 323 17.78 -31.56 -2.45
C ARG A 323 17.48 -30.75 -1.19
N VAL A 324 17.78 -29.45 -1.23
CA VAL A 324 17.39 -28.48 -0.21
C VAL A 324 15.94 -28.11 -0.45
N VAL A 325 15.08 -28.43 0.50
CA VAL A 325 13.63 -28.26 0.36
C VAL A 325 13.09 -27.13 1.22
N VAL A 326 13.75 -26.81 2.34
CA VAL A 326 13.46 -25.63 3.15
C VAL A 326 14.77 -24.93 3.51
N THR A 327 14.78 -23.60 3.45
CA THR A 327 15.92 -22.77 3.82
C THR A 327 15.45 -21.65 4.73
N ILE A 328 16.03 -21.57 5.92
CA ILE A 328 15.73 -20.53 6.90
C ILE A 328 17.03 -19.83 7.26
N LEU A 329 17.05 -18.50 7.14
CA LEU A 329 18.20 -17.68 7.51
C LEU A 329 17.95 -17.01 8.85
N HIS A 330 18.81 -17.26 9.81
CA HIS A 330 18.82 -16.73 11.17
C HIS A 330 19.94 -15.69 11.34
N GLY A 331 19.74 -14.69 12.20
CA GLY A 331 20.76 -13.69 12.53
C GLY A 331 20.22 -12.39 13.13
N ALA A 332 21.11 -11.59 13.72
CA ALA A 332 20.78 -10.31 14.39
C ALA A 332 20.05 -9.30 13.48
N TRP A 333 20.39 -9.31 12.17
CA TRP A 333 19.74 -8.47 11.15
C TRP A 333 18.23 -8.78 10.97
N ALA A 334 17.79 -10.02 11.22
CA ALA A 334 16.36 -10.37 11.20
C ALA A 334 15.58 -9.71 12.34
N ARG A 335 16.29 -9.19 13.36
CA ARG A 335 15.75 -8.40 14.48
C ARG A 335 16.01 -6.89 14.33
N GLY A 336 16.64 -6.45 13.24
CA GLY A 336 17.04 -5.05 13.04
C GLY A 336 18.30 -4.62 13.79
N GLU A 337 19.09 -5.56 14.32
CA GLU A 337 20.34 -5.29 15.04
C GLU A 337 21.55 -5.38 14.09
N ALA A 338 22.46 -4.40 14.16
CA ALA A 338 23.67 -4.37 13.34
C ALA A 338 24.81 -5.17 14.01
N GLY A 339 25.36 -6.16 13.29
CA GLY A 339 26.54 -6.93 13.68
C GLY A 339 26.25 -8.21 14.47
N GLY A 340 26.16 -9.35 13.77
CA GLY A 340 26.08 -10.68 14.37
C GLY A 340 26.25 -11.79 13.34
N ALA A 341 26.70 -12.97 13.79
CA ALA A 341 26.86 -14.14 12.94
C ALA A 341 25.53 -14.53 12.26
N LEU A 342 25.62 -14.87 10.98
CA LEU A 342 24.50 -15.36 10.17
C LEU A 342 24.48 -16.88 10.22
N GLU A 343 23.31 -17.47 10.41
CA GLU A 343 23.16 -18.91 10.39
C GLU A 343 22.13 -19.33 9.36
N LEU A 344 22.51 -20.25 8.48
CA LEU A 344 21.65 -20.77 7.42
C LEU A 344 21.26 -22.21 7.74
N ALA A 345 20.00 -22.42 8.11
CA ALA A 345 19.43 -23.74 8.31
C ALA A 345 18.89 -24.30 6.99
N LEU A 346 19.48 -25.39 6.51
CA LEU A 346 19.17 -26.07 5.26
C LEU A 346 18.52 -27.43 5.54
N PHE A 347 17.24 -27.59 5.25
CA PHE A 347 16.54 -28.86 5.44
C PHE A 347 16.48 -29.64 4.14
N THR A 348 16.88 -30.91 4.19
CA THR A 348 17.06 -31.76 3.00
C THR A 348 16.39 -33.11 3.14
N ASN A 349 16.06 -33.74 2.00
CA ASN A 349 15.52 -35.12 1.97
C ASN A 349 16.58 -36.21 2.22
N ASP A 350 17.87 -35.88 2.05
CA ASP A 350 19.01 -36.79 2.28
C ASP A 350 19.99 -36.13 3.27
N PRO A 351 19.72 -36.26 4.58
CA PRO A 351 20.44 -35.52 5.61
C PRO A 351 21.74 -36.22 5.98
N ARG A 352 22.76 -36.07 5.15
CA ARG A 352 24.13 -36.20 5.67
C ARG A 352 24.40 -34.98 6.53
N ALA A 353 24.23 -35.14 7.85
CA ALA A 353 24.44 -34.08 8.83
C ALA A 353 25.88 -33.55 8.73
N GLY A 354 26.01 -32.23 8.63
CA GLY A 354 27.30 -31.55 8.53
C GLY A 354 27.11 -30.07 8.77
N GLU A 355 28.03 -29.48 9.53
CA GLU A 355 28.22 -28.04 9.63
C GLU A 355 29.30 -27.67 8.62
N GLU A 356 28.99 -26.78 7.70
CA GLU A 356 29.98 -26.21 6.78
C GLU A 356 30.20 -24.75 7.21
N PRO A 357 31.22 -24.47 8.04
CA PRO A 357 31.56 -23.10 8.40
C PRO A 357 32.12 -22.38 7.17
N LEU A 358 31.51 -21.25 6.81
CA LEU A 358 31.99 -20.39 5.72
C LEU A 358 32.58 -19.13 6.34
N TRP A 359 33.91 -19.10 6.45
CA TRP A 359 34.66 -17.92 6.88
C TRP A 359 35.13 -17.14 5.65
N GLN A 360 34.55 -15.96 5.40
CA GLN A 360 35.12 -15.05 4.40
C GLN A 360 34.61 -13.61 4.52
N ASP A 361 35.56 -12.67 4.55
CA ASP A 361 35.39 -11.21 4.54
C ASP A 361 34.64 -10.62 5.75
N GLY A 362 34.98 -11.08 6.96
CA GLY A 362 34.57 -10.43 8.22
C GLY A 362 33.12 -10.67 8.68
N ILE A 363 32.34 -11.45 7.92
CA ILE A 363 31.00 -11.91 8.32
C ILE A 363 31.04 -13.44 8.52
N GLU A 364 30.71 -13.89 9.74
CA GLU A 364 30.61 -15.32 10.08
C GLU A 364 29.26 -15.86 9.58
N LEU A 365 29.26 -16.65 8.49
CA LEU A 365 28.08 -17.38 7.99
C LEU A 365 28.26 -18.87 8.26
N VAL A 366 27.39 -19.46 9.06
CA VAL A 366 27.41 -20.89 9.37
C VAL A 366 26.23 -21.57 8.69
N ALA A 367 26.50 -22.45 7.70
CA ALA A 367 25.46 -23.26 7.07
C ALA A 367 25.35 -24.62 7.75
N ARG A 368 24.14 -24.96 8.21
CA ARG A 368 23.84 -26.21 8.93
C ARG A 368 22.82 -27.02 8.14
N ARG A 369 23.15 -28.27 7.81
CA ARG A 369 22.22 -29.20 7.15
C ARG A 369 21.45 -30.03 8.16
N HIS A 370 20.13 -30.06 8.01
CA HIS A 370 19.21 -30.75 8.89
C HIS A 370 18.32 -31.76 8.12
N PRO A 371 17.90 -32.86 8.77
CA PRO A 371 16.81 -33.71 8.30
C PRO A 371 15.52 -32.93 8.14
N LEU A 372 14.77 -33.18 7.06
CA LEU A 372 13.45 -32.59 6.89
C LEU A 372 12.49 -32.90 8.06
N SER A 373 12.61 -34.10 8.64
CA SER A 373 11.81 -34.54 9.80
C SER A 373 11.97 -33.65 11.04
N TRP A 374 13.02 -32.84 11.13
CA TRP A 374 13.20 -31.90 12.24
C TRP A 374 12.21 -30.74 12.21
N LEU A 375 11.69 -30.38 11.03
CA LEU A 375 10.59 -29.39 10.94
C LEU A 375 9.29 -29.94 11.53
N GLU A 376 9.13 -31.26 11.55
CA GLU A 376 7.92 -31.92 12.05
C GLU A 376 8.03 -32.21 13.56
N GLY A 377 9.18 -32.72 14.02
CA GLY A 377 9.40 -33.25 15.37
C GLY A 377 10.07 -32.32 16.42
N ASP A 378 10.29 -31.05 16.10
CA ASP A 378 10.85 -30.02 17.01
C ASP A 378 12.25 -30.34 17.60
N GLN A 379 13.06 -31.12 16.88
CA GLN A 379 14.33 -31.67 17.37
C GLN A 379 15.56 -30.74 17.26
N LEU A 380 15.41 -29.50 16.78
CA LEU A 380 16.48 -28.50 16.87
C LEU A 380 16.62 -28.07 18.34
N ALA A 381 17.65 -28.59 19.00
CA ALA A 381 17.93 -28.36 20.42
C ALA A 381 18.04 -26.86 20.75
N ARG A 382 17.60 -26.50 21.96
CA ARG A 382 17.67 -25.15 22.56
C ARG A 382 19.02 -24.48 22.31
N GLY A 383 19.04 -23.58 21.34
CA GLY A 383 20.10 -22.62 21.09
C GLY A 383 19.49 -21.46 20.32
N SER A 384 19.39 -20.30 20.96
CA SER A 384 19.29 -18.91 20.44
C SER A 384 18.62 -18.50 19.10
N HIS A 385 18.03 -19.34 18.26
CA HIS A 385 17.49 -18.90 16.96
C HIS A 385 16.02 -18.45 17.10
N LEU A 386 15.82 -17.34 17.82
CA LEU A 386 14.55 -16.61 17.84
C LEU A 386 14.39 -15.87 16.50
N GLY A 387 13.43 -16.29 15.70
CA GLY A 387 13.17 -15.69 14.41
C GLY A 387 14.17 -16.14 13.34
N GLY A 388 13.70 -16.10 12.11
CA GLY A 388 14.44 -16.49 10.93
C GLY A 388 13.61 -16.16 9.71
N VAL A 389 14.28 -15.87 8.61
CA VAL A 389 13.61 -15.52 7.37
C VAL A 389 13.58 -16.74 6.45
N LEU A 390 12.37 -17.12 6.07
CA LEU A 390 12.12 -18.24 5.16
C LEU A 390 12.55 -17.83 3.75
N LEU A 391 13.59 -18.46 3.24
CA LEU A 391 14.16 -18.17 1.91
C LEU A 391 13.71 -19.18 0.86
N LYS A 392 13.35 -20.40 1.29
CA LYS A 392 12.83 -21.49 0.45
C LYS A 392 11.93 -22.36 1.30
N ASP A 393 10.82 -22.81 0.75
CA ASP A 393 9.85 -23.64 1.48
C ASP A 393 9.30 -24.78 0.61
N ARG A 394 8.83 -25.84 1.27
CA ARG A 394 8.16 -26.98 0.66
C ARG A 394 6.87 -27.26 1.41
N GLY A 395 5.74 -26.97 0.76
CA GLY A 395 4.42 -27.34 1.27
C GLY A 395 4.14 -26.80 2.67
N GLU A 396 4.58 -25.56 2.96
CA GLU A 396 4.42 -24.86 4.25
C GLU A 396 5.18 -25.46 5.44
N LEU A 397 6.06 -26.45 5.25
CA LEU A 397 6.79 -27.06 6.35
C LEU A 397 7.67 -26.05 7.11
N GLY A 398 8.39 -25.19 6.40
CA GLY A 398 9.22 -24.15 7.00
C GLY A 398 8.39 -23.05 7.67
N LEU A 399 7.30 -22.64 7.02
CA LEU A 399 6.38 -21.64 7.56
C LEU A 399 5.68 -22.13 8.84
N ALA A 400 5.20 -23.38 8.85
CA ALA A 400 4.56 -24.00 10.00
C ALA A 400 5.51 -24.08 11.20
N TYR A 401 6.78 -24.46 10.97
CA TYR A 401 7.83 -24.46 11.97
C TYR A 401 8.04 -23.06 12.58
N LEU A 402 8.21 -22.02 11.76
CA LEU A 402 8.39 -20.64 12.24
C LEU A 402 7.17 -20.14 13.05
N ARG A 403 5.94 -20.44 12.59
CA ARG A 403 4.71 -20.06 13.29
C ARG A 403 4.55 -20.74 14.66
N ARG A 404 4.98 -22.00 14.79
CA ARG A 404 4.94 -22.74 16.07
C ARG A 404 5.88 -22.09 17.08
N ARG A 405 7.12 -21.79 16.67
CA ARG A 405 8.11 -21.08 17.51
C ARG A 405 7.65 -19.71 17.98
N ILE A 406 7.01 -18.91 17.11
CA ILE A 406 6.46 -17.60 17.49
C ILE A 406 5.34 -17.74 18.54
N ARG A 407 4.45 -18.73 18.40
CA ARG A 407 3.34 -18.96 19.35
C ARG A 407 3.83 -19.40 20.74
N GLU A 408 4.84 -20.28 20.80
CA GLU A 408 5.46 -20.73 22.05
C GLU A 408 6.05 -19.57 22.86
N GLN A 409 6.55 -18.53 22.18
CA GLN A 409 7.12 -17.34 22.82
C GLN A 409 6.06 -16.39 23.38
N ILE A 410 4.94 -16.21 22.67
CA ILE A 410 3.84 -15.34 23.11
C ILE A 410 3.05 -16.00 24.26
N GLY A 411 2.92 -17.34 24.26
CA GLY A 411 2.25 -18.09 25.33
C GLY A 411 3.06 -18.26 26.61
N GLY A 412 4.32 -17.79 26.66
CA GLY A 412 5.20 -17.95 27.83
C GLY A 412 4.91 -17.01 29.01
N ASN A 413 3.93 -16.11 28.92
CA ASN A 413 3.66 -15.10 29.95
C ASN A 413 2.30 -15.23 30.66
N GLU A 414 1.55 -16.30 30.43
CA GLU A 414 0.34 -16.60 31.21
C GLU A 414 0.56 -17.84 32.07
N ARG A 415 1.06 -17.64 33.29
CA ARG A 415 0.65 -18.52 34.39
C ARG A 415 -0.76 -18.08 34.81
N PRO A 416 -1.76 -18.99 34.87
CA PRO A 416 -3.03 -18.63 35.47
C PRO A 416 -2.79 -18.33 36.96
N PRO A 417 -3.35 -17.23 37.51
CA PRO A 417 -3.38 -17.08 38.95
C PRO A 417 -4.26 -18.19 39.55
N VAL A 418 -3.75 -18.76 40.65
CA VAL A 418 -4.37 -19.77 41.50
C VAL A 418 -5.71 -19.30 42.04
#